data_AF-A0A7V8CX91-F1
#
_entry.id   AF-A0A7V8CX91-F1
#
_cell.length_a   1.000
_cell.length_b   1.000
_cell.length_c   1.000
_cell.angle_alpha   90.00
_cell.angle_beta   90.00
_cell.angle_gamma   90.00
#
_symmetry.space_group_name_H-M   'P 1'
#
loop_
_entity.id
_entity.type
_entity.pdbx_description
1 polymer ?
#
loop_
_entity_poly.entity_id
_entity_poly.type
_entity_poly.pdbx_seq_one_letter_code
_entity_poly.pdbx_strand_id
1 'polypeptide(L)'
;MREQTDAPPTLLAAAQRARQRGDLAAARALLRAITAQHQSVQAWLMLASVAETLEEQRNALRYALQLDPTNQVAQRSLAVLRAAVAERELAARPAHPAPPSPAPAAQPRPAVRLRPLPGPAQPAPRQRWLTGGLLALALVLVGVLLVAHPWREAASPGLGGVASVATPAQPPSAVPPTLSPATPTLALAPTPTPATFGTFQHQGAWSVSLLRPSDAVRLSGSIGTLQPSGRFVLALVAVGNGSAGGMLPAKLITLSDGSGRRYHPIPAASSAYLSAYGAGQAGIFSMEQHIPGNQQLVSVPVIFDVPADARGLMLAVGDDPQGWSLGL
;
A
#
# COMPACT_ATOMS: atom_id res chain seq x y z
N MET A 1 12.41 -4.56 45.28
CA MET A 1 12.33 -5.07 43.89
C MET A 1 10.87 -5.08 43.50
N ARG A 2 10.43 -4.18 42.60
CA ARG A 2 9.09 -4.33 42.00
C ARG A 2 9.22 -5.44 40.95
N GLU A 3 8.48 -6.52 41.11
CA GLU A 3 8.43 -7.57 40.09
C GLU A 3 8.02 -6.95 38.76
N GLN A 4 8.79 -7.28 37.72
CA GLN A 4 8.60 -6.75 36.38
C GLN A 4 7.47 -7.54 35.73
N THR A 5 6.22 -7.19 36.05
CA THR A 5 5.06 -7.93 35.59
C THR A 5 4.69 -7.49 34.18
N ASP A 6 4.76 -8.41 33.23
CA ASP A 6 4.24 -8.20 31.88
C ASP A 6 2.75 -7.87 31.94
N ALA A 7 2.23 -7.19 30.92
CA ALA A 7 0.81 -6.88 30.85
C ALA A 7 0.03 -8.18 30.58
N PRO A 8 -1.03 -8.49 31.35
CA PRO A 8 -1.82 -9.68 31.09
C PRO A 8 -2.42 -9.60 29.68
N PRO A 9 -2.37 -10.70 28.89
CA PRO A 9 -2.75 -10.70 27.48
C PRO A 9 -4.21 -10.31 27.27
N THR A 10 -5.07 -10.55 28.27
CA THR A 10 -6.49 -10.18 28.27
C THR A 10 -6.71 -8.67 28.26
N LEU A 11 -5.88 -7.89 28.97
CA LEU A 11 -5.96 -6.42 29.01
C LEU A 11 -5.48 -5.80 27.70
N LEU A 12 -4.36 -6.30 27.15
CA LEU A 12 -3.87 -5.89 25.83
C LEU A 12 -4.91 -6.19 24.74
N ALA A 13 -5.53 -7.37 24.77
CA ALA A 13 -6.60 -7.72 23.83
C ALA A 13 -7.83 -6.82 23.97
N ALA A 14 -8.19 -6.39 25.19
CA ALA A 14 -9.29 -5.45 25.41
C ALA A 14 -8.99 -4.06 24.82
N ALA A 15 -7.78 -3.54 25.05
CA ALA A 15 -7.31 -2.31 24.42
C ALA A 15 -7.32 -2.41 22.89
N GLN A 16 -6.88 -3.55 22.34
CA GLN A 16 -6.90 -3.80 20.90
C GLN A 16 -8.33 -3.80 20.34
N ARG A 17 -9.28 -4.45 21.03
CA ARG A 17 -10.71 -4.45 20.66
C ARG A 17 -11.33 -3.05 20.67
N ALA A 18 -10.96 -2.20 21.62
CA ALA A 18 -11.41 -0.80 21.62
C ALA A 18 -10.93 -0.06 20.35
N ARG A 19 -9.65 -0.21 19.98
CA ARG A 19 -9.09 0.39 18.75
C ARG A 19 -9.82 -0.05 17.49
N GLN A 20 -10.11 -1.34 17.40
CA GLN A 20 -10.75 -1.96 16.25
C GLN A 20 -12.16 -1.43 15.99
N ARG A 21 -12.88 -1.10 17.05
CA ARG A 21 -14.21 -0.48 17.00
C ARG A 21 -14.16 1.01 16.67
N GLY A 22 -12.97 1.57 16.44
CA GLY A 22 -12.77 3.02 16.25
C GLY A 22 -12.83 3.83 17.56
N ASP A 23 -12.98 3.16 18.71
CA ASP A 23 -13.04 3.82 20.01
C ASP A 23 -11.62 4.08 20.56
N LEU A 24 -10.99 5.10 19.97
CA LEU A 24 -9.63 5.51 20.32
C LEU A 24 -9.53 6.06 21.75
N ALA A 25 -10.61 6.67 22.26
CA ALA A 25 -10.67 7.19 23.61
C ALA A 25 -10.63 6.07 24.65
N ALA A 26 -11.47 5.04 24.49
CA ALA A 26 -11.45 3.88 25.38
C ALA A 26 -10.14 3.09 25.25
N ALA A 27 -9.61 2.93 24.04
CA ALA A 27 -8.31 2.28 23.83
C ALA A 27 -7.18 2.99 24.57
N ARG A 28 -7.14 4.33 24.48
CA ARG A 28 -6.13 5.15 25.16
C ARG A 28 -6.27 5.07 26.68
N ALA A 29 -7.50 5.14 27.21
CA ALA A 29 -7.75 5.01 28.64
C ALA A 29 -7.26 3.65 29.18
N LEU A 30 -7.57 2.55 28.48
CA LEU A 30 -7.10 1.21 28.82
C LEU A 30 -5.57 1.11 28.75
N LEU A 31 -4.96 1.63 27.68
CA LEU A 31 -3.50 1.57 27.52
C LEU A 31 -2.76 2.39 28.57
N ARG A 32 -3.26 3.56 28.96
CA ARG A 32 -2.71 4.35 30.08
C ARG A 32 -2.82 3.60 31.41
N ALA A 33 -3.93 2.91 31.65
CA ALA A 33 -4.10 2.09 32.85
C ALA A 33 -3.14 0.89 32.87
N ILE A 34 -2.92 0.25 31.71
CA ILE A 34 -1.97 -0.86 31.55
C ILE A 34 -0.54 -0.37 31.78
N THR A 35 -0.12 0.72 31.13
CA THR A 35 1.25 1.22 31.24
C THR A 35 1.59 1.82 32.60
N ALA A 36 0.58 2.21 33.39
CA ALA A 36 0.76 2.63 34.78
C ALA A 36 1.08 1.45 35.71
N GLN A 37 0.62 0.24 35.39
CA GLN A 37 0.75 -0.95 36.24
C GLN A 37 1.79 -1.95 35.74
N HIS A 38 2.01 -2.01 34.42
CA HIS A 38 2.80 -3.02 33.75
C HIS A 38 3.90 -2.39 32.89
N GLN A 39 5.09 -2.99 32.92
CA GLN A 39 6.23 -2.57 32.09
C GLN A 39 6.23 -3.30 30.74
N SER A 40 5.21 -3.08 29.94
CA SER A 40 5.08 -3.74 28.63
C SER A 40 5.47 -2.80 27.48
N VAL A 41 6.55 -3.16 26.76
CA VAL A 41 6.99 -2.45 25.54
C VAL A 41 5.84 -2.37 24.53
N GLN A 42 5.09 -3.46 24.37
CA GLN A 42 3.95 -3.53 23.46
C GLN A 42 2.84 -2.55 23.84
N ALA A 43 2.52 -2.42 25.13
CA ALA A 43 1.51 -1.47 25.60
C ALA A 43 1.91 -0.01 25.28
N TRP A 44 3.19 0.34 25.47
CA TRP A 44 3.71 1.66 25.12
C TRP A 44 3.69 1.94 23.61
N LEU A 45 4.05 0.95 22.78
CA LEU A 45 3.95 1.06 21.32
C LEU A 45 2.49 1.22 20.87
N MET A 46 1.56 0.48 21.49
CA MET A 46 0.13 0.62 21.22
C MET A 46 -0.39 2.00 21.65
N LEU A 47 0.02 2.51 22.81
CA LEU A 47 -0.35 3.85 23.28
C LEU A 47 0.11 4.93 22.30
N ALA A 48 1.35 4.84 21.80
CA ALA A 48 1.87 5.76 20.79
C ALA A 48 1.01 5.80 19.51
N SER A 49 0.41 4.67 19.12
CA SER A 49 -0.44 4.61 17.92
C SER A 49 -1.86 5.17 18.10
N VAL A 50 -2.31 5.40 19.34
CA VAL A 50 -3.64 5.98 19.66
C VAL A 50 -3.55 7.30 20.40
N ALA A 51 -2.33 7.83 20.54
CA ALA A 51 -2.05 9.06 21.24
C ALA A 51 -2.87 10.22 20.66
N GLU A 52 -3.38 11.07 21.54
CA GLU A 52 -4.19 12.23 21.17
C GLU A 52 -3.33 13.38 20.67
N THR A 53 -2.13 13.49 21.22
CA THR A 53 -1.18 14.55 20.91
C THR A 53 0.15 13.98 20.45
N LEU A 54 0.87 14.77 19.65
CA LEU A 54 2.22 14.43 19.21
C LEU A 54 3.18 14.27 20.40
N GLU A 55 2.95 15.03 21.46
CA GLU A 55 3.72 14.91 22.69
C GLU A 55 3.47 13.58 23.41
N GLU A 56 2.21 13.17 23.55
CA GLU A 56 1.86 11.87 24.13
C GLU A 56 2.47 10.73 23.31
N GLN A 57 2.39 10.82 21.98
CA GLN A 57 2.99 9.85 21.07
C GLN A 57 4.51 9.74 21.28
N ARG A 58 5.20 10.87 21.34
CA ARG A 58 6.64 10.95 21.58
C ARG A 58 7.01 10.37 22.95
N ASN A 59 6.26 10.71 23.99
CA ASN A 59 6.53 10.23 25.35
C ASN A 59 6.35 8.71 25.44
N ALA A 60 5.28 8.17 24.86
CA ALA A 60 5.05 6.72 24.82
C ALA A 60 6.19 5.96 24.11
N LEU A 61 6.68 6.47 22.97
CA LEU A 61 7.83 5.88 22.27
C LEU A 61 9.13 5.96 23.09
N ARG A 62 9.35 7.05 23.84
CA ARG A 62 10.50 7.17 24.74
C ARG A 62 10.44 6.15 25.87
N TYR A 63 9.27 5.93 26.46
CA TYR A 63 9.10 4.89 27.48
C TYR A 63 9.31 3.48 26.91
N ALA A 64 8.84 3.20 25.70
CA ALA A 64 9.12 1.93 25.02
C ALA A 64 10.64 1.69 24.86
N LEU A 65 11.41 2.71 24.48
CA LEU A 65 12.87 2.63 24.35
C LEU A 65 13.63 2.56 25.68
N GLN A 66 13.05 3.07 26.76
CA GLN A 66 13.62 2.90 28.10
C GLN A 66 13.52 1.45 28.57
N LEU A 67 12.43 0.76 28.20
CA LEU A 67 12.23 -0.66 28.50
C LEU A 67 13.03 -1.56 27.57
N ASP A 68 13.05 -1.26 26.27
CA ASP A 68 13.82 -1.98 25.25
C ASP A 68 14.57 -0.99 24.33
N PRO A 69 15.84 -0.68 24.63
CA PRO A 69 16.64 0.23 23.82
C PRO A 69 16.88 -0.26 22.40
N THR A 70 16.76 -1.56 22.15
CA THR A 70 17.01 -2.19 20.84
C THR A 70 15.78 -2.20 19.93
N ASN A 71 14.64 -1.72 20.43
CA ASN A 71 13.37 -1.75 19.73
C ASN A 71 13.38 -0.90 18.44
N GLN A 72 13.57 -1.56 17.31
CA GLN A 72 13.67 -0.92 16.00
C GLN A 72 12.42 -0.12 15.63
N VAL A 73 11.23 -0.59 16.05
CA VAL A 73 9.96 0.09 15.77
C VAL A 73 9.92 1.44 16.49
N ALA A 74 10.21 1.46 17.79
CA ALA A 74 10.20 2.70 18.56
C ALA A 74 11.28 3.70 18.08
N GLN A 75 12.48 3.22 17.75
CA GLN A 75 13.56 4.06 17.21
C GLN A 75 13.14 4.76 15.91
N ARG A 76 12.59 3.99 14.95
CA ARG A 76 12.15 4.53 13.66
C ARG A 76 10.98 5.49 13.81
N SER A 77 9.98 5.14 14.62
CA SER A 77 8.82 6.02 14.85
C SER A 77 9.24 7.36 15.47
N LEU A 78 10.19 7.36 16.41
CA LEU A 78 10.71 8.58 17.02
C LEU A 78 11.50 9.44 16.00
N ALA A 79 12.25 8.80 15.09
CA ALA A 79 12.97 9.50 14.02
C ALA A 79 12.01 10.20 13.05
N VAL A 80 10.92 9.53 12.66
CA VAL A 80 9.88 10.11 11.78
C VAL A 80 9.22 11.33 12.45
N LEU A 81 8.88 11.23 13.74
CA LEU A 81 8.28 12.36 14.46
C LEU A 81 9.22 13.57 14.55
N ARG A 82 10.51 13.33 14.77
CA ARG A 82 11.52 14.41 14.79
C ARG A 82 11.59 15.12 13.44
N ALA A 83 11.60 14.37 12.34
CA ALA A 83 11.62 14.93 10.99
C ALA A 83 10.36 15.77 10.71
N ALA A 84 9.18 15.26 11.07
CA ALA A 84 7.92 15.97 10.87
C ALA A 84 7.82 17.28 11.67
N VAL A 85 8.34 17.30 12.91
CA VAL A 85 8.38 18.53 13.73
C VAL A 85 9.35 19.54 13.12
N ALA A 86 10.53 19.12 12.69
CA ALA A 86 11.53 20.00 12.08
C ALA A 86 11.02 20.64 10.78
N GLU A 87 10.32 19.88 9.94
CA GLU A 87 9.70 20.40 8.71
C GLU A 87 8.61 21.42 9.02
N ARG A 88 7.78 21.16 10.03
CA ARG A 88 6.71 22.09 10.45
C ARG A 88 7.28 23.38 11.05
N GLU A 89 8.36 23.29 11.82
CA GLU A 89 9.08 24.47 12.34
C GLU A 89 9.74 25.28 11.23
N LEU A 90 10.30 24.62 10.21
CA LEU A 90 10.88 25.28 9.05
C LEU A 90 9.81 26.02 8.22
N ALA A 91 8.65 25.39 8.03
CA ALA A 91 7.52 25.98 7.33
C ALA A 91 6.83 27.12 8.12
N ALA A 92 6.84 27.04 9.46
CA ALA A 92 6.27 28.06 10.34
C ALA A 92 7.21 29.25 10.58
N ARG A 93 8.45 29.20 10.09
CA ARG A 93 9.41 30.29 10.24
C ARG A 93 8.94 31.48 9.40
N PRO A 94 8.62 32.64 9.99
CA PRO A 94 8.24 33.82 9.22
C PRO A 94 9.40 34.19 8.31
N ALA A 95 9.09 34.42 7.03
CA ALA A 95 10.05 34.94 6.05
C ALA A 95 10.58 36.26 6.61
N HIS A 96 11.78 36.23 7.19
CA HIS A 96 12.47 37.45 7.54
C HIS A 96 12.59 38.27 6.26
N PRO A 97 12.24 39.57 6.27
CA PRO A 97 12.47 40.42 5.12
C PRO A 97 13.96 40.32 4.79
N ALA A 98 14.25 39.91 3.56
CA ALA A 98 15.62 39.82 3.08
C ALA A 98 16.30 41.17 3.39
N PRO A 99 17.49 41.19 4.03
CA PRO A 99 18.24 42.43 4.17
C PRO A 99 18.40 43.03 2.77
N PRO A 100 18.17 44.35 2.61
CA PRO A 100 18.23 44.99 1.30
C PRO A 100 19.59 44.67 0.68
N SER A 101 19.58 44.04 -0.49
CA SER A 101 20.81 43.80 -1.25
C SER A 101 21.52 45.15 -1.40
N PRO A 102 22.78 45.30 -0.92
CA PRO A 102 23.53 46.51 -1.18
C PRO A 102 23.68 46.65 -2.70
N ALA A 103 23.30 47.82 -3.21
CA ALA A 103 23.38 48.18 -4.61
C ALA A 103 24.80 47.89 -5.17
N PRO A 104 24.93 47.52 -6.45
CA PRO A 104 26.22 47.17 -7.05
C PRO A 104 27.10 48.42 -7.12
N ALA A 105 27.99 48.60 -6.15
CA ALA A 105 29.13 49.48 -6.31
C ALA A 105 30.08 48.83 -7.33
N ALA A 106 30.37 49.57 -8.40
CA ALA A 106 31.26 49.18 -9.48
C ALA A 106 32.60 48.68 -8.92
N GLN A 107 32.85 47.37 -9.02
CA GLN A 107 34.16 46.80 -8.76
C GLN A 107 35.02 46.94 -10.04
N PRO A 108 36.25 47.47 -9.95
CA PRO A 108 37.18 47.50 -11.07
C PRO A 108 37.56 46.06 -11.47
N ARG A 109 37.46 45.75 -12.77
CA ARG A 109 37.78 44.44 -13.36
C ARG A 109 39.20 43.98 -12.95
N PRO A 110 39.35 42.85 -12.25
CA PRO A 110 40.65 42.21 -12.09
C PRO A 110 41.04 41.49 -13.39
N ALA A 111 42.33 41.56 -13.71
CA ALA A 111 42.94 40.89 -14.85
C ALA A 111 42.65 39.39 -14.87
N VAL A 112 42.38 38.89 -16.08
CA VAL A 112 42.20 37.48 -16.43
C VAL A 112 43.38 36.66 -15.91
N ARG A 113 43.18 35.89 -14.84
CA ARG A 113 44.06 34.76 -14.51
C ARG A 113 43.50 33.52 -15.19
N LEU A 114 44.29 32.94 -16.10
CA LEU A 114 44.03 31.64 -16.70
C LEU A 114 43.96 30.59 -15.58
N ARG A 115 42.81 29.91 -15.48
CA ARG A 115 42.54 28.86 -14.50
C ARG A 115 43.09 27.53 -15.04
N PRO A 116 43.87 26.75 -14.26
CA PRO A 116 44.27 25.40 -14.65
C PRO A 116 43.04 24.47 -14.72
N LEU A 117 43.06 23.54 -15.67
CA LEU A 117 41.99 22.55 -15.91
C LEU A 117 41.62 21.76 -14.63
N PRO A 118 40.32 21.53 -14.36
CA PRO A 118 39.89 20.62 -13.30
C PRO A 118 40.05 19.16 -13.72
N GLY A 119 40.68 18.35 -12.85
CA GLY A 119 40.71 16.89 -12.95
C GLY A 119 39.34 16.24 -12.70
N PRO A 120 39.20 14.93 -12.98
CA PRO A 120 37.91 14.23 -12.91
C PRO A 120 37.35 14.21 -11.48
N ALA A 121 36.09 14.64 -11.38
CA ALA A 121 35.33 14.79 -10.15
C ALA A 121 35.07 13.44 -9.45
N GLN A 122 35.37 13.39 -8.15
CA GLN A 122 34.93 12.31 -7.27
C GLN A 122 33.42 12.43 -6.98
N PRO A 123 32.65 11.33 -6.97
CA PRO A 123 31.23 11.36 -6.61
C PRO A 123 31.05 11.45 -5.10
N ALA A 124 30.28 12.44 -4.65
CA ALA A 124 29.86 12.63 -3.26
C ALA A 124 28.81 11.57 -2.82
N PRO A 125 28.80 11.17 -1.53
CA PRO A 125 27.86 10.19 -1.01
C PRO A 125 26.45 10.77 -0.85
N ARG A 126 25.46 10.10 -1.46
CA ARG A 126 24.03 10.48 -1.45
C ARG A 126 23.34 10.00 -0.17
N GLN A 127 23.06 10.95 0.72
CA GLN A 127 22.19 10.81 1.89
C GLN A 127 20.72 10.75 1.42
N ARG A 128 20.08 9.59 1.58
CA ARG A 128 18.66 9.34 1.26
C ARG A 128 17.90 9.00 2.55
N TRP A 129 16.58 8.82 2.43
CA TRP A 129 15.63 8.24 3.41
C TRP A 129 14.74 9.25 4.16
N LEU A 130 13.77 9.79 3.42
CA LEU A 130 12.49 10.34 3.91
C LEU A 130 11.36 9.58 3.20
N THR A 131 10.20 9.51 3.85
CA THR A 131 8.89 8.97 3.39
C THR A 131 8.57 7.49 3.70
N GLY A 132 8.25 7.17 4.96
CA GLY A 132 7.67 5.87 5.34
C GLY A 132 6.68 5.89 6.51
N GLY A 133 6.29 7.08 6.99
CA GLY A 133 5.58 7.23 8.27
C GLY A 133 4.05 7.02 8.24
N LEU A 134 3.41 7.05 7.07
CA LEU A 134 1.95 7.21 6.99
C LEU A 134 1.14 5.91 6.78
N LEU A 135 1.76 4.78 6.44
CA LEU A 135 1.02 3.56 6.06
C LEU A 135 0.72 2.58 7.22
N ALA A 136 1.35 2.76 8.39
CA ALA A 136 1.21 1.86 9.54
C ALA A 136 -0.19 1.87 10.20
N LEU A 137 -1.04 2.85 9.87
CA LEU A 137 -2.37 3.00 10.47
C LEU A 137 -3.43 2.09 9.83
N ALA A 138 -3.23 1.63 8.59
CA ALA A 138 -4.24 0.86 7.85
C ALA A 138 -4.24 -0.64 8.17
N LEU A 139 -3.10 -1.22 8.55
CA LEU A 139 -2.93 -2.68 8.68
C LEU A 139 -3.44 -3.30 9.97
N VAL A 140 -3.72 -2.50 11.00
CA VAL A 140 -4.30 -3.00 12.26
C VAL A 140 -5.81 -3.27 12.12
N LEU A 141 -6.49 -2.69 11.12
CA LEU A 141 -7.94 -2.83 10.95
C LEU A 141 -8.36 -4.19 10.36
N VAL A 142 -7.50 -4.84 9.56
CA VAL A 142 -7.88 -6.06 8.80
C VAL A 142 -7.62 -7.35 9.57
N GLY A 143 -6.61 -7.39 10.45
CA GLY A 143 -6.24 -8.60 11.21
C GLY A 143 -7.25 -9.04 12.29
N VAL A 144 -8.37 -8.35 12.40
CA VAL A 144 -9.25 -8.40 13.56
C VAL A 144 -10.59 -9.05 13.25
N LEU A 145 -11.02 -8.99 11.99
CA LEU A 145 -12.29 -9.56 11.58
C LEU A 145 -12.30 -11.11 11.63
N LEU A 146 -11.17 -11.77 11.92
CA LEU A 146 -11.00 -13.22 11.79
C LEU A 146 -11.19 -14.05 13.07
N VAL A 147 -11.27 -13.47 14.27
CA VAL A 147 -11.25 -14.26 15.53
C VAL A 147 -12.60 -14.34 16.24
N ALA A 148 -13.66 -13.71 15.73
CA ALA A 148 -14.92 -13.55 16.48
C ALA A 148 -16.20 -14.06 15.78
N HIS A 149 -16.15 -15.12 14.97
CA HIS A 149 -17.38 -15.84 14.60
C HIS A 149 -17.36 -17.30 15.07
N PRO A 150 -18.10 -17.62 16.16
CA PRO A 150 -18.34 -19.01 16.52
C PRO A 150 -19.26 -19.63 15.47
N TRP A 151 -18.83 -20.80 15.01
CA TRP A 151 -19.51 -21.66 14.09
C TRP A 151 -20.88 -22.05 14.68
N ARG A 152 -21.96 -21.71 13.98
CA ARG A 152 -23.27 -22.35 14.20
C ARG A 152 -23.49 -23.33 13.06
N GLU A 153 -23.29 -24.59 13.38
CA GLU A 153 -23.81 -25.72 12.61
C GLU A 153 -25.34 -25.60 12.58
N ALA A 154 -25.91 -25.51 11.37
CA ALA A 154 -27.32 -25.79 11.13
C ALA A 154 -27.36 -26.87 10.06
N ALA A 155 -27.70 -28.06 10.53
CA ALA A 155 -27.94 -29.25 9.72
C ALA A 155 -29.06 -29.01 8.69
N SER A 156 -28.88 -29.60 7.51
CA SER A 156 -29.90 -29.81 6.47
C SER A 156 -31.07 -30.63 7.03
N PRO A 157 -32.28 -30.45 6.48
CA PRO A 157 -32.77 -31.33 5.39
C PRO A 157 -33.59 -30.50 4.36
N GLY A 158 -33.93 -30.91 3.15
CA GLY A 158 -33.92 -32.16 2.42
C GLY A 158 -34.98 -32.04 1.31
N LEU A 159 -34.75 -32.73 0.20
CA LEU A 159 -35.73 -33.25 -0.78
C LEU A 159 -36.60 -32.27 -1.62
N GLY A 160 -36.62 -32.56 -2.92
CA GLY A 160 -37.60 -32.04 -3.88
C GLY A 160 -36.93 -31.74 -5.23
N GLY A 161 -36.63 -32.77 -6.03
CA GLY A 161 -37.40 -33.01 -7.26
C GLY A 161 -36.69 -32.36 -8.45
N VAL A 162 -36.67 -32.85 -9.67
CA VAL A 162 -37.29 -33.98 -10.34
C VAL A 162 -36.36 -34.37 -11.49
N ALA A 163 -36.46 -35.63 -11.90
CA ALA A 163 -35.79 -36.22 -13.05
C ALA A 163 -35.98 -35.42 -14.35
N SER A 164 -34.97 -35.42 -15.22
CA SER A 164 -35.22 -35.64 -16.64
C SER A 164 -33.99 -36.24 -17.32
N VAL A 165 -34.13 -37.51 -17.69
CA VAL A 165 -33.24 -38.27 -18.56
C VAL A 165 -33.64 -37.98 -20.01
N ALA A 166 -32.67 -37.66 -20.87
CA ALA A 166 -32.73 -37.91 -22.31
C ALA A 166 -31.32 -37.88 -22.93
N THR A 167 -30.75 -39.08 -23.13
CA THR A 167 -30.34 -39.74 -24.39
C THR A 167 -29.59 -38.96 -25.50
N PRO A 168 -28.65 -39.58 -26.25
CA PRO A 168 -27.56 -38.91 -26.95
C PRO A 168 -27.75 -38.69 -28.47
N ALA A 169 -26.89 -37.80 -29.00
CA ALA A 169 -26.25 -37.77 -30.32
C ALA A 169 -27.06 -37.88 -31.64
N GLN A 170 -26.98 -36.82 -32.45
CA GLN A 170 -26.98 -36.88 -33.92
C GLN A 170 -26.09 -35.76 -34.52
N PRO A 171 -25.30 -36.02 -35.59
CA PRO A 171 -24.43 -35.04 -36.25
C PRO A 171 -25.09 -34.48 -37.56
N PRO A 172 -24.44 -33.58 -38.31
CA PRO A 172 -24.96 -32.25 -38.67
C PRO A 172 -25.70 -32.20 -40.02
N SER A 173 -26.52 -31.17 -40.21
CA SER A 173 -27.00 -30.74 -41.53
C SER A 173 -26.58 -29.31 -41.82
N ALA A 174 -26.02 -29.15 -43.02
CA ALA A 174 -25.41 -27.95 -43.56
C ALA A 174 -26.45 -26.88 -43.95
N VAL A 175 -26.12 -25.61 -43.68
CA VAL A 175 -26.56 -24.48 -44.51
C VAL A 175 -25.47 -23.39 -44.45
N PRO A 176 -24.92 -22.92 -45.59
CA PRO A 176 -24.06 -21.74 -45.60
C PRO A 176 -24.92 -20.47 -45.56
N PRO A 177 -24.70 -19.51 -44.65
CA PRO A 177 -25.28 -18.20 -44.79
C PRO A 177 -24.48 -17.38 -45.82
N THR A 178 -25.22 -16.95 -46.85
CA THR A 178 -24.86 -15.93 -47.83
C THR A 178 -24.22 -14.71 -47.18
N LEU A 179 -23.01 -14.38 -47.63
CA LEU A 179 -22.26 -13.17 -47.26
C LEU A 179 -23.02 -11.92 -47.70
N SER A 180 -23.58 -11.19 -46.73
CA SER A 180 -23.93 -9.78 -46.92
C SER A 180 -22.69 -8.94 -46.56
N PRO A 181 -22.19 -8.05 -47.44
CA PRO A 181 -21.12 -7.14 -47.07
C PRO A 181 -21.67 -6.08 -46.12
N ALA A 182 -21.56 -6.33 -44.82
CA ALA A 182 -21.78 -5.30 -43.82
C ALA A 182 -20.67 -4.25 -43.97
N THR A 183 -21.05 -3.03 -44.31
CA THR A 183 -20.21 -1.85 -44.24
C THR A 183 -19.55 -1.80 -42.85
N PRO A 184 -18.22 -1.71 -42.73
CA PRO A 184 -17.60 -1.56 -41.42
C PRO A 184 -17.91 -0.16 -40.90
N THR A 185 -18.98 -0.03 -40.14
CA THR A 185 -19.16 1.08 -39.22
C THR A 185 -17.98 1.03 -38.27
N LEU A 186 -17.07 2.00 -38.37
CA LEU A 186 -16.01 2.24 -37.41
C LEU A 186 -16.67 2.45 -36.04
N ALA A 187 -16.85 1.36 -35.30
CA ALA A 187 -17.25 1.39 -33.92
C ALA A 187 -16.15 2.13 -33.16
N LEU A 188 -16.44 3.36 -32.76
CA LEU A 188 -15.61 4.12 -31.83
C LEU A 188 -15.35 3.22 -30.63
N ALA A 189 -14.07 2.93 -30.37
CA ALA A 189 -13.69 2.15 -29.20
C ALA A 189 -14.33 2.80 -27.96
N PRO A 190 -14.97 2.02 -27.08
CA PRO A 190 -15.62 2.57 -25.90
C PRO A 190 -14.59 3.38 -25.10
N THR A 191 -14.93 4.63 -24.80
CA THR A 191 -14.08 5.45 -23.93
C THR A 191 -14.03 4.78 -22.56
N PRO A 192 -12.82 4.46 -22.02
CA PRO A 192 -12.70 3.76 -20.76
C PRO A 192 -13.35 4.60 -19.66
N THR A 193 -14.36 4.04 -18.99
CA THR A 193 -15.04 4.71 -17.89
C THR A 193 -14.33 4.34 -16.59
N PRO A 194 -13.84 5.32 -15.81
CA PRO A 194 -13.14 5.02 -14.58
C PRO A 194 -14.07 4.36 -13.56
N ALA A 195 -13.62 3.25 -12.99
CA ALA A 195 -14.30 2.56 -11.90
C ALA A 195 -14.20 3.36 -10.61
N THR A 196 -15.24 3.27 -9.77
CA THR A 196 -15.23 3.85 -8.43
C THR A 196 -14.27 3.08 -7.52
N PHE A 197 -13.44 3.77 -6.74
CA PHE A 197 -12.59 3.10 -5.75
C PHE A 197 -13.42 2.31 -4.73
N GLY A 198 -12.91 1.16 -4.30
CA GLY A 198 -13.61 0.23 -3.41
C GLY A 198 -14.63 -0.69 -4.09
N THR A 199 -14.89 -0.54 -5.40
CA THR A 199 -15.63 -1.57 -6.15
C THR A 199 -14.76 -2.79 -6.37
N PHE A 200 -15.37 -3.97 -6.40
CA PHE A 200 -14.67 -5.21 -6.72
C PHE A 200 -14.86 -5.54 -8.20
N GLN A 201 -13.75 -5.74 -8.90
CA GLN A 201 -13.74 -6.34 -10.23
C GLN A 201 -13.34 -7.80 -10.11
N HIS A 202 -13.97 -8.64 -10.92
CA HIS A 202 -13.80 -10.10 -10.86
C HIS A 202 -13.24 -10.62 -12.18
N GLN A 203 -12.26 -11.53 -12.09
CA GLN A 203 -11.81 -12.31 -13.24
C GLN A 203 -11.55 -13.76 -12.81
N GLY A 204 -12.44 -14.66 -13.26
CA GLY A 204 -12.45 -16.04 -12.80
C GLY A 204 -12.70 -16.13 -11.28
N ALA A 205 -11.84 -16.84 -10.57
CA ALA A 205 -11.93 -17.01 -9.11
C ALA A 205 -11.32 -15.85 -8.31
N TRP A 206 -10.75 -14.85 -8.97
CA TRP A 206 -10.07 -13.73 -8.33
C TRP A 206 -10.97 -12.50 -8.28
N SER A 207 -11.04 -11.85 -7.13
CA SER A 207 -11.62 -10.52 -6.97
C SER A 207 -10.52 -9.53 -6.61
N VAL A 208 -10.54 -8.35 -7.22
CA VAL A 208 -9.55 -7.30 -6.98
C VAL A 208 -10.29 -5.97 -6.77
N SER A 209 -9.82 -5.19 -5.81
CA SER A 209 -10.30 -3.82 -5.58
C SER A 209 -9.15 -2.91 -5.21
N LEU A 210 -9.15 -1.71 -5.78
CA LEU A 210 -8.34 -0.60 -5.30
C LEU A 210 -9.20 0.25 -4.36
N LEU A 211 -8.92 0.17 -3.06
CA LEU A 211 -9.79 0.72 -2.03
C LEU A 211 -9.77 2.24 -2.00
N ARG A 212 -8.59 2.85 -2.23
CA ARG A 212 -8.40 4.29 -2.16
C ARG A 212 -7.45 4.79 -3.24
N PRO A 213 -7.58 6.04 -3.70
CA PRO A 213 -6.60 6.67 -4.59
C PRO A 213 -5.18 6.68 -4.00
N SER A 214 -5.06 6.87 -2.69
CA SER A 214 -3.78 6.91 -1.97
C SER A 214 -3.05 5.57 -1.89
N ASP A 215 -3.72 4.47 -2.23
CA ASP A 215 -3.12 3.13 -2.23
C ASP A 215 -2.27 2.90 -3.49
N ALA A 216 -2.29 3.84 -4.45
CA ALA A 216 -1.39 3.89 -5.58
C ALA A 216 -0.37 5.03 -5.43
N VAL A 217 0.92 4.70 -5.55
CA VAL A 217 2.01 5.65 -5.37
C VAL A 217 3.11 5.46 -6.43
N ARG A 218 3.80 6.57 -6.73
CA ARG A 218 5.05 6.55 -7.49
C ARG A 218 6.21 6.28 -6.54
N LEU A 219 6.99 5.26 -6.84
CA LEU A 219 8.21 4.96 -6.10
C LEU A 219 9.40 5.57 -6.84
N SER A 220 10.20 6.35 -6.11
CA SER A 220 11.40 6.99 -6.64
C SER A 220 12.62 6.14 -6.30
N GLY A 221 13.21 5.48 -7.29
CA GLY A 221 14.44 4.70 -7.14
C GLY A 221 14.25 3.19 -7.22
N SER A 222 15.23 2.46 -6.71
CA SER A 222 15.26 0.99 -6.75
C SER A 222 14.45 0.36 -5.63
N ILE A 223 14.01 -0.88 -5.86
CA ILE A 223 13.35 -1.74 -4.85
C ILE A 223 14.24 -2.94 -4.64
N GLY A 224 14.93 -2.98 -3.49
CA GLY A 224 16.03 -3.93 -3.28
C GLY A 224 17.10 -3.73 -4.35
N THR A 225 17.38 -4.77 -5.13
CA THR A 225 18.32 -4.76 -6.26
C THR A 225 17.69 -4.38 -7.60
N LEU A 226 16.37 -4.23 -7.66
CA LEU A 226 15.66 -3.95 -8.92
C LEU A 226 15.71 -2.45 -9.22
N GLN A 227 16.18 -2.12 -10.41
CA GLN A 227 16.23 -0.75 -10.91
C GLN A 227 15.09 -0.54 -11.92
N PRO A 228 14.31 0.54 -11.83
CA PRO A 228 13.30 0.83 -12.84
C PRO A 228 13.95 1.35 -14.11
N SER A 229 13.40 0.99 -15.26
CA SER A 229 13.73 1.53 -16.58
C SER A 229 13.25 2.97 -16.71
N GLY A 230 12.10 3.30 -16.10
CA GLY A 230 11.62 4.67 -15.96
C GLY A 230 11.34 5.02 -14.50
N ARG A 231 10.22 4.53 -13.99
CA ARG A 231 9.82 4.65 -12.59
C ARG A 231 8.96 3.47 -12.18
N PHE A 232 9.03 3.10 -10.90
CA PHE A 232 8.08 2.14 -10.36
C PHE A 232 6.76 2.82 -9.99
N VAL A 233 5.65 2.18 -10.32
CA VAL A 233 4.32 2.49 -9.81
C VAL A 233 3.89 1.32 -8.95
N LEU A 234 3.56 1.58 -7.70
CA LEU A 234 3.02 0.60 -6.76
C LEU A 234 1.52 0.85 -6.59
N ALA A 235 0.72 -0.18 -6.74
CA ALA A 235 -0.68 -0.21 -6.34
C ALA A 235 -0.87 -1.27 -5.25
N LEU A 236 -1.29 -0.86 -4.06
CA LEU A 236 -1.67 -1.77 -2.99
C LEU A 236 -3.13 -2.17 -3.18
N VAL A 237 -3.36 -3.38 -3.67
CA VAL A 237 -4.71 -3.86 -4.01
C VAL A 237 -5.24 -4.84 -2.97
N ALA A 238 -6.55 -4.81 -2.72
CA ALA A 238 -7.24 -5.86 -1.99
C ALA A 238 -7.59 -6.99 -2.96
N VAL A 239 -7.16 -8.21 -2.64
CA VAL A 239 -7.34 -9.40 -3.48
C VAL A 239 -8.09 -10.46 -2.69
N GLY A 240 -9.14 -11.04 -3.27
CA GLY A 240 -9.80 -12.24 -2.79
C GLY A 240 -9.58 -13.41 -3.75
N ASN A 241 -9.44 -14.62 -3.20
CA ASN A 241 -9.34 -15.85 -3.97
C ASN A 241 -10.45 -16.83 -3.58
N GLY A 242 -11.37 -17.10 -4.52
CA GLY A 242 -12.47 -18.04 -4.35
C GLY A 242 -12.17 -19.48 -4.83
N SER A 243 -10.94 -19.78 -5.24
CA SER A 243 -10.49 -21.13 -5.63
C SER A 243 -9.88 -21.89 -4.45
N ALA A 244 -9.13 -22.97 -4.68
CA ALA A 244 -8.41 -23.72 -3.63
C ALA A 244 -7.19 -22.97 -3.04
N GLY A 245 -6.85 -21.79 -3.59
CA GLY A 245 -5.63 -21.08 -3.27
C GLY A 245 -4.65 -21.09 -4.45
N GLY A 246 -3.72 -20.13 -4.49
CA GLY A 246 -2.77 -20.02 -5.59
C GLY A 246 -1.98 -18.72 -5.60
N MET A 247 -1.05 -18.60 -6.54
CA MET A 247 -0.33 -17.35 -6.80
C MET A 247 -1.20 -16.40 -7.62
N LEU A 248 -1.00 -15.09 -7.42
CA LEU A 248 -1.74 -14.07 -8.17
C LEU A 248 -1.29 -14.08 -9.65
N PRO A 249 -2.17 -14.31 -10.63
CA PRO A 249 -1.75 -14.36 -12.03
C PRO A 249 -1.20 -13.01 -12.49
N ALA A 250 -0.02 -13.00 -13.12
CA ALA A 250 0.61 -11.75 -13.57
C ALA A 250 -0.20 -10.98 -14.63
N LYS A 251 -1.12 -11.64 -15.33
CA LYS A 251 -2.02 -11.00 -16.32
C LYS A 251 -3.36 -10.58 -15.73
N LEU A 252 -3.61 -10.87 -14.45
CA LEU A 252 -4.87 -10.51 -13.78
C LEU A 252 -5.00 -9.00 -13.63
N ILE A 253 -3.90 -8.27 -13.47
CA ILE A 253 -3.93 -6.84 -13.24
C ILE A 253 -3.03 -6.19 -14.28
N THR A 254 -3.55 -5.20 -14.99
CA THR A 254 -2.84 -4.47 -16.03
C THR A 254 -2.90 -2.99 -15.71
N LEU A 255 -1.81 -2.28 -15.97
CA LEU A 255 -1.77 -0.82 -15.91
C LEU A 255 -1.74 -0.28 -17.34
N SER A 256 -2.57 0.69 -17.68
CA SER A 256 -2.48 1.40 -18.95
C SER A 256 -2.24 2.89 -18.77
N ASP A 257 -1.58 3.53 -19.72
CA ASP A 257 -1.47 4.99 -19.76
C ASP A 257 -2.55 5.63 -20.66
N GLY A 258 -2.61 6.95 -20.68
CA GLY A 258 -3.54 7.71 -21.52
C GLY A 258 -3.29 7.58 -23.03
N SER A 259 -2.16 6.99 -23.44
CA SER A 259 -1.89 6.65 -24.85
C SER A 259 -2.37 5.23 -25.22
N GLY A 260 -2.88 4.47 -24.25
CA GLY A 260 -3.32 3.09 -24.42
C GLY A 260 -2.21 2.05 -24.31
N ARG A 261 -0.97 2.45 -23.96
CA ARG A 261 0.12 1.49 -23.71
C ARG A 261 -0.16 0.73 -22.43
N ARG A 262 0.05 -0.58 -22.45
CA ARG A 262 -0.20 -1.48 -21.32
C ARG A 262 1.11 -1.95 -20.70
N TYR A 263 1.11 -2.06 -19.38
CA TYR A 263 2.22 -2.48 -18.56
C TYR A 263 1.79 -3.64 -17.68
N HIS A 264 2.65 -4.65 -17.59
CA HIS A 264 2.43 -5.82 -16.76
C HIS A 264 3.15 -5.67 -15.42
N PRO A 265 2.58 -6.24 -14.36
CA PRO A 265 3.19 -6.23 -13.05
C PRO A 265 4.45 -7.11 -13.04
N ILE A 266 5.37 -6.79 -12.13
CA ILE A 266 6.65 -7.48 -11.94
C ILE A 266 6.56 -8.26 -10.62
N PRO A 267 6.28 -9.58 -10.65
CA PRO A 267 6.09 -10.37 -9.42
C PRO A 267 7.30 -10.31 -8.47
N ALA A 268 8.51 -10.41 -9.02
CA ALA A 268 9.75 -10.29 -8.24
C ALA A 268 9.89 -8.94 -7.52
N ALA A 269 9.35 -7.85 -8.09
CA ALA A 269 9.35 -6.54 -7.45
C ALA A 269 8.41 -6.49 -6.24
N SER A 270 7.27 -7.19 -6.31
CA SER A 270 6.35 -7.39 -5.17
C SER A 270 7.05 -8.08 -4.01
N SER A 271 7.77 -9.17 -4.29
CA SER A 271 8.53 -9.91 -3.28
C SER A 271 9.69 -9.07 -2.70
N ALA A 272 10.46 -8.39 -3.55
CA ALA A 272 11.53 -7.50 -3.12
C ALA A 272 11.02 -6.35 -2.25
N TYR A 273 9.86 -5.79 -2.60
CA TYR A 273 9.21 -4.74 -1.83
C TYR A 273 8.80 -5.23 -0.44
N LEU A 274 8.14 -6.38 -0.32
CA LEU A 274 7.81 -6.94 1.00
C LEU A 274 9.04 -7.32 1.82
N SER A 275 10.12 -7.74 1.17
CA SER A 275 11.38 -8.05 1.84
C SER A 275 12.04 -6.78 2.39
N ALA A 276 11.97 -5.66 1.66
CA ALA A 276 12.54 -4.38 2.05
C ALA A 276 11.71 -3.65 3.13
N TYR A 277 10.37 -3.75 3.06
CA TYR A 277 9.46 -2.95 3.89
C TYR A 277 8.65 -3.76 4.91
N GLY A 278 8.74 -5.09 4.88
CA GLY A 278 8.07 -6.01 5.80
C GLY A 278 6.66 -6.41 5.36
N ALA A 279 6.40 -7.72 5.34
CA ALA A 279 5.05 -8.26 5.25
C ALA A 279 4.23 -7.84 6.49
N GLY A 280 2.96 -7.50 6.29
CA GLY A 280 2.08 -6.92 7.30
C GLY A 280 2.25 -5.41 7.51
N GLN A 281 3.21 -4.76 6.84
CA GLN A 281 3.33 -3.29 6.81
C GLN A 281 3.09 -2.71 5.40
N ALA A 282 3.53 -3.42 4.37
CA ALA A 282 3.51 -2.95 2.98
C ALA A 282 2.64 -3.83 2.05
N GLY A 283 1.86 -4.72 2.65
CA GLY A 283 1.13 -5.81 2.02
C GLY A 283 1.27 -7.08 2.85
N ILE A 284 0.36 -8.04 2.69
CA ILE A 284 0.39 -9.30 3.44
C ILE A 284 1.08 -10.37 2.58
N PHE A 285 0.69 -10.49 1.32
CA PHE A 285 1.27 -11.44 0.38
C PHE A 285 1.94 -10.70 -0.78
N SER A 286 3.06 -11.25 -1.27
CA SER A 286 3.58 -10.85 -2.58
C SER A 286 2.84 -11.60 -3.69
N MET A 287 3.00 -11.14 -4.93
CA MET A 287 2.42 -11.83 -6.10
C MET A 287 2.95 -13.27 -6.30
N GLU A 288 4.14 -13.57 -5.79
CA GLU A 288 4.79 -14.89 -5.91
C GLU A 288 4.45 -15.82 -4.73
N GLN A 289 3.77 -15.30 -3.71
CA GLN A 289 3.35 -16.09 -2.57
C GLN A 289 1.98 -16.75 -2.81
N HIS A 290 1.76 -17.88 -2.16
CA HIS A 290 0.49 -18.60 -2.21
C HIS A 290 -0.57 -17.86 -1.38
N ILE A 291 -1.61 -17.37 -2.04
CA ILE A 291 -2.77 -16.72 -1.42
C ILE A 291 -3.82 -17.79 -1.12
N PRO A 292 -4.29 -17.92 0.14
CA PRO A 292 -5.26 -18.95 0.51
C PRO A 292 -6.60 -18.75 -0.19
N GLY A 293 -7.26 -19.87 -0.53
CA GLY A 293 -8.54 -19.94 -1.24
C GLY A 293 -9.79 -19.73 -0.38
N ASN A 294 -9.71 -18.89 0.65
CA ASN A 294 -10.77 -18.75 1.65
C ASN A 294 -11.67 -17.53 1.42
N GLN A 295 -11.63 -16.93 0.21
CA GLN A 295 -12.32 -15.68 -0.16
C GLN A 295 -11.97 -14.46 0.71
N GLN A 296 -11.04 -14.59 1.65
CA GLN A 296 -10.64 -13.50 2.49
C GLN A 296 -9.86 -12.46 1.67
N LEU A 297 -10.19 -11.19 1.88
CA LEU A 297 -9.46 -10.10 1.25
C LEU A 297 -8.10 -9.93 1.91
N VAL A 298 -7.06 -9.99 1.10
CA VAL A 298 -5.67 -9.78 1.48
C VAL A 298 -5.08 -8.62 0.68
N SER A 299 -4.19 -7.85 1.29
CA SER A 299 -3.50 -6.77 0.59
C SER A 299 -2.27 -7.30 -0.15
N VAL A 300 -2.14 -7.01 -1.44
CA VAL A 300 -1.01 -7.41 -2.28
C VAL A 300 -0.40 -6.16 -2.94
N PRO A 301 0.91 -5.89 -2.79
CA PRO A 301 1.55 -4.79 -3.50
C PRO A 301 1.87 -5.24 -4.93
N VAL A 302 1.27 -4.56 -5.89
CA VAL A 302 1.47 -4.82 -7.32
C VAL A 302 2.32 -3.70 -7.90
N ILE A 303 3.47 -4.05 -8.47
CA ILE A 303 4.47 -3.08 -8.92
C ILE A 303 4.67 -3.19 -10.42
N PHE A 304 4.67 -2.04 -11.09
CA PHE A 304 4.88 -1.88 -12.52
C PHE A 304 6.10 -1.00 -12.76
N ASP A 305 6.88 -1.30 -13.79
CA ASP A 305 7.89 -0.38 -14.33
C ASP A 305 7.28 0.35 -15.52
N VAL A 306 7.17 1.68 -15.41
CA VAL A 306 6.58 2.53 -16.45
C VAL A 306 7.56 3.62 -16.87
N PRO A 307 7.52 4.06 -18.14
CA PRO A 307 8.25 5.24 -18.60
C PRO A 307 7.94 6.47 -17.73
N ALA A 308 8.94 7.33 -17.55
CA ALA A 308 8.81 8.52 -16.69
C ALA A 308 7.77 9.53 -17.21
N ASP A 309 7.54 9.53 -18.52
CA ASP A 309 6.60 10.37 -19.25
C ASP A 309 5.17 9.80 -19.32
N ALA A 310 4.93 8.57 -18.89
CA ALA A 310 3.59 7.98 -18.87
C ALA A 310 2.65 8.80 -17.97
N ARG A 311 1.46 9.13 -18.47
CA ARG A 311 0.42 9.94 -17.78
C ARG A 311 -0.95 9.28 -17.89
N GLY A 312 -1.88 9.69 -17.04
CA GLY A 312 -3.27 9.20 -17.10
C GLY A 312 -3.33 7.70 -16.80
N LEU A 313 -2.54 7.26 -15.83
CA LEU A 313 -2.42 5.84 -15.50
C LEU A 313 -3.75 5.30 -14.98
N MET A 314 -4.17 4.15 -15.52
CA MET A 314 -5.40 3.45 -15.16
C MET A 314 -5.09 1.98 -14.86
N LEU A 315 -5.53 1.51 -13.69
CA LEU A 315 -5.36 0.13 -13.26
C LEU A 315 -6.65 -0.66 -13.57
N ALA A 316 -6.55 -1.75 -14.31
CA ALA A 316 -7.69 -2.59 -14.68
C ALA A 316 -7.44 -4.06 -14.32
N VAL A 317 -8.52 -4.82 -14.15
CA VAL A 317 -8.48 -6.26 -13.95
C VAL A 317 -8.68 -6.96 -15.29
N GLY A 318 -7.69 -7.74 -15.72
CA GLY A 318 -7.66 -8.43 -16.99
C GLY A 318 -7.66 -7.47 -18.18
N ASP A 319 -8.61 -7.68 -19.09
CA ASP A 319 -8.87 -6.86 -20.27
C ASP A 319 -10.12 -5.98 -20.10
N ASP A 320 -10.59 -5.79 -18.87
CA ASP A 320 -11.78 -4.97 -18.59
C ASP A 320 -11.55 -3.52 -19.06
N PRO A 321 -12.46 -2.94 -19.87
CA PRO A 321 -12.37 -1.53 -20.27
C PRO A 321 -12.58 -0.56 -19.10
N GLN A 322 -13.11 -1.03 -17.97
CA GLN A 322 -13.24 -0.25 -16.74
C GLN A 322 -12.03 -0.46 -15.84
N GLY A 323 -11.51 0.62 -15.26
CA GLY A 323 -10.39 0.56 -14.33
C GLY A 323 -10.30 1.80 -13.45
N TRP A 324 -9.47 1.76 -12.42
CA TRP A 324 -9.29 2.88 -11.50
C TRP A 324 -8.22 3.84 -12.02
N SER A 325 -8.59 5.11 -12.19
CA SER A 325 -7.62 6.15 -12.55
C SER A 325 -6.75 6.49 -11.34
N LEU A 326 -5.43 6.41 -11.47
CA LEU A 326 -4.51 6.55 -10.34
C LEU A 326 -4.17 8.01 -9.99
N GLY A 327 -4.48 8.98 -10.86
CA GLY A 327 -4.16 10.39 -10.63
C GLY A 327 -2.65 10.71 -10.57
N LEU A 328 -1.81 9.83 -11.14
CA LEU A 328 -0.33 9.94 -11.17
C LEU A 328 0.17 10.51 -12.51
#